data_AF-A0A8H7J619-F1
#
_entry.id   AF-A0A8H7J619-F1
#
_cell.length_a   1.000
_cell.length_b   1.000
_cell.length_c   1.000
_cell.angle_alpha   90.00
_cell.angle_beta   90.00
_cell.angle_gamma   90.00
#
_symmetry.space_group_name_H-M   'P 1'
#
loop_
_entity.id
_entity.type
_entity.pdbx_description
1 polymer ?
#
loop_
_entity_poly.entity_id
_entity_poly.type
_entity_poly.pdbx_seq_one_letter_code
_entity_poly.pdbx_strand_id
1 'polypeptide(L)'
;MRETGSSSVHNESSRTYAFIELEVVNETLLESRNTVIERESELVPVGKWATDVYLEEQMKSLIRKDDGQYIPNPECPLNQARIDEAENKKKEYEARLELAEDAVCAQFKNTTHRCLGGNSSS
;
A
#
# COMPACT_ATOMS: atom_id res chain seq x y z
N MET A 1 -53.36 -8.89 -32.12
CA MET A 1 -52.21 -8.24 -32.77
C MET A 1 -51.34 -7.67 -31.66
N ARG A 2 -50.10 -8.15 -31.60
CA ARG A 2 -48.90 -7.75 -30.85
C ARG A 2 -48.98 -6.56 -29.87
N GLU A 3 -48.71 -6.86 -28.59
CA GLU A 3 -47.87 -6.00 -27.72
C GLU A 3 -46.85 -6.89 -27.00
N THR A 4 -45.73 -7.12 -27.66
CA THR A 4 -44.54 -7.75 -27.07
C THR A 4 -43.41 -6.80 -27.43
N GLY A 5 -43.19 -5.80 -26.57
CA GLY A 5 -42.33 -4.66 -26.92
C GLY A 5 -41.63 -3.96 -25.76
N SER A 6 -41.61 -4.53 -24.55
CA SER A 6 -40.99 -3.85 -23.40
C SER A 6 -39.77 -4.54 -22.78
N SER A 7 -39.45 -5.81 -23.11
CA SER A 7 -38.37 -6.54 -22.38
C SER A 7 -36.99 -6.55 -23.04
N SER A 8 -36.88 -6.30 -24.36
CA SER A 8 -35.58 -6.38 -25.07
C SER A 8 -34.66 -5.21 -24.71
N VAL A 9 -35.18 -3.98 -24.77
CA VAL A 9 -34.39 -2.77 -24.57
C VAL A 9 -33.96 -2.64 -23.10
N HIS A 10 -34.81 -3.02 -22.15
CA HIS A 10 -34.45 -3.03 -20.73
C HIS A 10 -33.40 -4.08 -20.39
N ASN A 11 -33.47 -5.29 -20.97
CA ASN A 11 -32.45 -6.31 -20.72
C ASN A 11 -31.10 -5.94 -21.37
N GLU A 12 -31.12 -5.34 -22.56
CA GLU A 12 -29.90 -4.89 -23.24
C GLU A 12 -29.27 -3.66 -22.56
N SER A 13 -30.08 -2.69 -22.13
CA SER A 13 -29.62 -1.55 -21.32
C SER A 13 -29.10 -1.99 -19.96
N SER A 14 -29.76 -2.91 -19.26
CA SER A 14 -29.29 -3.41 -17.96
C SER A 14 -27.99 -4.22 -18.07
N ARG A 15 -27.82 -5.01 -19.14
CA ARG A 15 -26.57 -5.77 -19.37
C ARG A 15 -25.42 -4.86 -19.77
N THR A 16 -25.67 -3.87 -20.61
CA THR A 16 -24.67 -2.87 -20.99
C THR A 16 -24.27 -2.02 -19.79
N TYR A 17 -25.25 -1.61 -18.98
CA TYR A 17 -25.02 -0.86 -17.74
C TYR A 17 -24.18 -1.67 -16.73
N ALA A 18 -24.50 -2.95 -16.52
CA ALA A 18 -23.73 -3.82 -15.64
C ALA A 18 -22.29 -4.07 -16.14
N PHE A 19 -22.09 -4.16 -17.45
CA PHE A 19 -20.76 -4.31 -18.04
C PHE A 19 -19.90 -3.05 -17.82
N ILE A 20 -20.47 -1.86 -18.04
CA ILE A 20 -19.79 -0.57 -17.80
C ILE A 20 -19.43 -0.42 -16.31
N GLU A 21 -20.32 -0.79 -15.39
CA GLU A 21 -20.02 -0.75 -13.96
C GLU A 21 -18.85 -1.68 -13.59
N LEU A 22 -18.78 -2.88 -14.17
CA LEU A 22 -17.69 -3.82 -13.94
C LEU A 22 -16.35 -3.31 -14.49
N GLU A 23 -16.36 -2.73 -15.70
CA GLU A 23 -15.16 -2.17 -16.34
C GLU A 23 -14.57 -1.04 -15.49
N VAL A 24 -15.40 -0.08 -15.05
CA VAL A 24 -14.98 1.04 -14.19
C VAL A 24 -14.47 0.54 -12.83
N VAL A 25 -15.14 -0.43 -12.22
CA VAL A 25 -14.68 -1.04 -10.96
C VAL A 25 -13.32 -1.72 -11.14
N ASN A 26 -13.12 -2.41 -12.26
CA ASN A 26 -11.87 -3.12 -12.52
C ASN A 26 -10.71 -2.15 -12.81
N GLU A 27 -10.93 -1.09 -13.59
CA GLU A 27 -9.92 -0.06 -13.85
C GLU A 27 -9.45 0.63 -12.56
N THR A 28 -10.40 1.09 -11.74
CA THR A 28 -10.11 1.74 -10.46
C THR A 28 -9.38 0.82 -9.48
N LEU A 29 -9.71 -0.48 -9.47
CA LEU A 29 -9.01 -1.47 -8.67
C LEU A 29 -7.57 -1.73 -9.16
N LEU A 30 -7.36 -1.78 -10.47
CA LEU A 30 -6.05 -1.96 -11.06
C LEU A 30 -5.14 -0.74 -10.80
N GLU A 31 -5.67 0.47 -10.91
CA GLU A 31 -4.93 1.71 -10.62
C GLU A 31 -4.52 1.81 -9.15
N SER A 32 -5.44 1.53 -8.23
CA SER A 32 -5.15 1.52 -6.79
C SER A 32 -4.10 0.46 -6.42
N ARG A 33 -4.17 -0.74 -7.04
CA ARG A 33 -3.15 -1.77 -6.88
C ARG A 33 -1.78 -1.35 -7.43
N ASN A 34 -1.74 -0.72 -8.61
CA ASN A 34 -0.48 -0.20 -9.16
C ASN A 34 0.15 0.84 -8.24
N THR A 35 -0.68 1.70 -7.63
CA THR A 35 -0.21 2.68 -6.65
C THR A 35 0.47 2.02 -5.47
N VAL A 36 -0.09 0.91 -4.93
CA VAL A 36 0.56 0.14 -3.86
C VAL A 36 1.94 -0.38 -4.29
N ILE A 37 2.03 -1.00 -5.48
CA ILE A 37 3.30 -1.53 -6.02
C ILE A 37 4.35 -0.43 -6.17
N GLU A 38 3.96 0.76 -6.63
CA GLU A 38 4.85 1.92 -6.72
C GLU A 38 5.35 2.34 -5.33
N ARG A 39 4.47 2.43 -4.32
CA ARG A 39 4.87 2.81 -2.95
C ARG A 39 5.74 1.75 -2.28
N GLU A 40 5.45 0.47 -2.46
CA GLU A 40 6.32 -0.62 -2.01
C GLU A 40 7.71 -0.50 -2.64
N SER A 41 7.77 -0.24 -3.95
CA SER A 41 9.04 -0.08 -4.69
C SER A 41 9.85 1.13 -4.21
N GLU A 42 9.19 2.23 -3.86
CA GLU A 42 9.82 3.41 -3.26
C GLU A 42 10.35 3.14 -1.84
N LEU A 43 9.65 2.32 -1.05
CA LEU A 43 10.03 2.00 0.33
C LEU A 43 11.31 1.16 0.40
N VAL A 44 11.53 0.24 -0.56
CA VAL A 44 12.70 -0.66 -0.58
C VAL A 44 14.04 0.06 -0.45
N PRO A 45 14.42 1.03 -1.32
CA PRO A 45 15.70 1.72 -1.21
C PRO A 45 15.80 2.56 0.07
N VAL A 46 14.71 3.16 0.55
CA VAL A 46 14.69 3.97 1.78
C VAL A 46 14.87 3.11 3.02
N GLY A 47 14.17 1.97 3.11
CA GLY A 47 14.30 1.02 4.20
C GLY A 47 15.69 0.39 4.27
N LYS A 48 16.28 0.08 3.11
CA LYS A 48 17.69 -0.34 3.04
C LYS A 48 18.60 0.76 3.59
N TRP A 49 18.45 1.99 3.12
CA TRP A 49 19.29 3.10 3.57
C TRP A 49 19.19 3.34 5.08
N ALA A 50 17.99 3.28 5.67
CA ALA A 50 17.82 3.39 7.12
C ALA A 50 18.56 2.26 7.89
N THR A 51 18.48 1.03 7.37
CA THR A 51 19.22 -0.12 7.91
C THR A 51 20.73 0.08 7.81
N ASP A 52 21.22 0.53 6.66
CA ASP A 52 22.63 0.79 6.42
C ASP A 52 23.16 1.87 7.38
N VAL A 53 22.42 2.98 7.57
CA VAL A 53 22.76 4.04 8.53
C VAL A 53 22.82 3.51 9.96
N TYR A 54 21.83 2.72 10.38
CA TYR A 54 21.81 2.11 11.70
C TYR A 54 23.06 1.24 11.92
N LEU A 55 23.38 0.36 10.97
CA LEU A 55 24.55 -0.52 11.07
C LEU A 55 25.86 0.26 11.07
N GLU A 56 26.01 1.26 10.20
CA GLU A 56 27.19 2.13 10.17
C GLU A 56 27.44 2.80 11.51
N GLU A 57 26.41 3.39 12.12
CA GLU A 57 26.54 4.09 13.39
C GLU A 57 26.80 3.12 14.55
N GLN A 58 26.13 1.96 14.58
CA GLN A 58 26.42 0.91 15.56
C GLN A 58 27.86 0.41 15.46
N MET A 59 28.34 0.15 14.25
CA MET A 59 29.72 -0.34 14.02
C MET A 59 30.77 0.69 14.42
N LYS A 60 30.59 1.98 14.12
CA LYS A 60 31.52 3.05 14.55
C LYS A 60 31.55 3.22 16.07
N SER A 61 30.39 3.02 16.70
CA SER A 61 30.23 3.16 18.15
C SER A 61 30.80 2.00 18.96
N LEU A 62 31.35 0.96 18.31
CA LEU A 62 31.90 -0.21 18.98
C LEU A 62 33.38 -0.40 18.59
N ILE A 63 34.22 -0.64 19.59
CA ILE A 63 35.62 -1.05 19.39
C ILE A 63 35.85 -2.43 20.00
N ARG A 64 36.72 -3.21 19.37
CA ARG A 64 37.13 -4.52 19.87
C ARG A 64 38.36 -4.36 20.76
N LYS A 65 38.28 -4.86 21.99
CA LYS A 65 39.40 -4.99 22.92
C LYS A 65 40.29 -6.18 22.56
N ASP A 66 41.50 -6.18 23.12
CA ASP A 66 42.49 -7.25 22.96
C ASP A 66 42.01 -8.62 23.46
N ASP A 67 41.10 -8.64 24.44
CA ASP A 67 40.44 -9.85 24.95
C ASP A 67 39.32 -10.38 24.01
N GLY A 68 39.06 -9.67 22.91
CA GLY A 68 38.02 -9.97 21.94
C GLY A 68 36.63 -9.41 22.27
N GLN A 69 36.44 -8.72 23.41
CA GLN A 69 35.17 -8.10 23.80
C GLN A 69 34.93 -6.82 23.00
N TYR A 70 33.67 -6.57 22.61
CA TYR A 70 33.26 -5.27 22.06
C TYR A 70 32.82 -4.33 23.18
N ILE A 71 33.34 -3.11 23.18
CA ILE A 71 32.91 -2.04 24.09
C ILE A 71 32.51 -0.79 23.30
N PRO A 72 31.69 0.10 23.89
CA PRO A 72 31.40 1.39 23.31
C PRO A 72 32.67 2.21 23.07
N ASN A 73 32.76 2.83 21.90
CA ASN A 73 33.84 3.72 21.50
C ASN A 73 33.63 5.10 22.15
N PRO A 74 34.48 5.53 23.09
CA PRO A 74 34.36 6.84 23.71
C PRO A 74 34.67 8.00 22.75
N GLU A 75 35.43 7.75 21.67
CA GLU A 75 35.81 8.78 20.69
C GLU A 75 34.75 9.00 19.60
N CYS A 76 33.88 8.01 19.38
CA CYS A 76 32.79 8.09 18.42
C CYS A 76 31.50 7.55 19.06
N PRO A 77 30.82 8.37 19.90
CA PRO A 77 29.55 7.97 20.46
C PRO A 77 28.50 7.78 19.37
N LEU A 78 27.49 6.97 19.66
CA LEU A 78 26.40 6.67 18.74
C LEU A 78 25.67 7.96 18.32
N ASN A 79 25.59 8.23 17.02
CA ASN A 79 24.82 9.35 16.52
C ASN A 79 23.33 8.99 16.39
N GLN A 80 22.62 9.04 17.52
CA GLN A 80 21.19 8.73 17.56
C GLN A 80 20.36 9.63 16.64
N ALA A 81 20.72 10.92 16.52
CA ALA A 81 19.99 11.85 15.66
C ALA A 81 20.02 11.43 14.17
N ARG A 82 21.16 10.91 13.68
CA ARG A 82 21.28 10.40 12.31
C ARG A 82 20.41 9.14 12.09
N ILE A 83 20.34 8.27 13.10
CA ILE A 83 19.48 7.08 13.07
C ILE A 83 18.01 7.50 13.06
N ASP A 84 17.63 8.44 13.92
CA ASP A 84 16.25 8.93 14.03
C ASP A 84 15.79 9.62 12.75
N GLU A 85 16.66 10.42 12.12
CA GLU A 85 16.37 11.03 10.81
C GLU A 85 16.11 9.96 9.75
N ALA A 86 16.93 8.91 9.72
CA ALA A 86 16.79 7.85 8.74
C ALA A 86 15.52 7.02 8.95
N GLU A 87 15.20 6.69 10.20
CA GLU A 87 13.97 6.00 10.58
C GLU A 87 12.73 6.87 10.34
N ASN A 88 12.80 8.18 10.59
CA ASN A 88 11.67 9.08 10.31
C ASN A 88 11.37 9.14 8.81
N LYS A 89 12.41 9.23 7.98
CA LYS A 89 12.24 9.19 6.53
C LYS A 89 11.64 7.87 6.06
N LYS A 90 12.06 6.74 6.64
CA LYS A 90 11.42 5.44 6.36
C LYS A 90 9.94 5.44 6.74
N LYS A 91 9.58 5.95 7.92
CA LYS A 91 8.18 6.05 8.38
C LYS A 91 7.29 6.88 7.45
N GLU A 92 7.81 7.94 6.85
CA GLU A 92 7.06 8.74 5.87
C GLU A 92 6.64 7.90 4.65
N TYR A 93 7.51 6.99 4.20
CA TYR A 93 7.22 6.10 3.08
C TYR A 93 6.30 4.94 3.49
N GLU A 94 6.45 4.41 4.69
CA GLU A 94 5.53 3.42 5.27
C GLU A 94 4.11 3.99 5.39
N ALA A 95 3.96 5.24 5.86
CA ALA A 95 2.65 5.90 5.94
C ALA A 95 2.03 6.11 4.55
N ARG A 96 2.83 6.41 3.52
CA ARG A 96 2.35 6.53 2.13
C ARG A 96 1.89 5.19 1.56
N LEU A 97 2.56 4.10 1.93
CA LEU A 97 2.16 2.74 1.58
C LEU A 97 0.84 2.37 2.27
N GLU A 98 0.73 2.61 3.58
CA GLU A 98 -0.49 2.35 4.35
C GLU A 98 -1.71 3.07 3.76
N LEU A 99 -1.57 4.36 3.39
CA LEU A 99 -2.63 5.10 2.71
C LEU A 99 -3.06 4.48 1.37
N ALA A 100 -2.10 3.91 0.61
CA ALA A 100 -2.41 3.26 -0.66
C ALA A 100 -3.13 1.92 -0.44
N GLU A 101 -2.72 1.15 0.58
CA GLU A 101 -3.38 -0.10 0.97
C GLU A 101 -4.81 0.15 1.49
N ASP A 102 -5.00 1.20 2.28
CA ASP A 102 -6.31 1.64 2.76
C ASP A 102 -7.24 2.02 1.60
N ALA A 103 -6.72 2.69 0.57
CA ALA A 103 -7.49 3.04 -0.62
C ALA A 103 -7.98 1.79 -1.38
N VAL A 104 -7.12 0.77 -1.52
CA VAL A 104 -7.51 -0.54 -2.11
C VAL A 104 -8.59 -1.20 -1.25
N CYS A 105 -8.41 -1.21 0.08
CA CYS A 105 -9.39 -1.80 1.00
C CYS A 105 -10.75 -1.09 0.94
N ALA A 106 -10.77 0.24 0.85
CA ALA A 106 -11.99 1.02 0.68
C ALA A 106 -12.70 0.69 -0.64
N GLN A 107 -11.94 0.53 -1.73
CA GLN A 107 -12.52 0.16 -3.03
C GLN A 107 -13.15 -1.24 -2.98
N PHE A 108 -12.47 -2.22 -2.37
CA PHE A 108 -13.04 -3.56 -2.17
C PHE A 108 -14.36 -3.51 -1.38
N LYS A 109 -14.43 -2.76 -0.28
CA LYS A 109 -15.65 -2.62 0.53
C LYS A 109 -16.80 -1.98 -0.26
N ASN A 110 -16.52 -0.98 -1.10
CA ASN A 110 -17.56 -0.32 -1.89
C ASN A 110 -18.11 -1.22 -3.01
N THR A 111 -17.25 -2.05 -3.63
CA THR A 111 -17.65 -2.95 -4.71
C THR A 111 -18.51 -4.11 -4.22
N THR A 112 -18.21 -4.71 -3.06
CA THR A 112 -19.01 -5.80 -2.47
C THR A 112 -20.43 -5.35 -2.10
N HIS A 113 -20.64 -4.08 -1.77
CA HIS A 113 -21.98 -3.55 -1.49
C HIS A 113 -22.81 -3.26 -2.75
N ARG A 114 -22.19 -2.93 -3.89
CA ARG A 114 -22.91 -2.63 -5.15
C ARG A 114 -23.35 -3.90 -5.89
N CYS A 115 -22.61 -5.01 -5.74
CA CYS A 115 -22.89 -6.26 -6.44
C CYS A 115 -23.99 -7.15 -5.81
N LEU A 116 -24.63 -6.73 -4.71
CA LEU A 116 -25.72 -7.49 -4.06
C LEU A 116 -27.12 -6.97 -4.41
N GLY A 117 -27.28 -6.38 -5.60
CA GLY A 117 -28.59 -6.05 -6.18
C GLY A 117 -29.29 -7.28 -6.77
N GLY A 118 -29.69 -8.23 -5.93
CA GLY A 118 -30.38 -9.45 -6.34
C GLY A 118 -31.43 -9.91 -5.33
N ASN A 119 -32.62 -9.30 -5.43
CA ASN A 119 -33.95 -9.73 -4.96
C ASN A 119 -34.10 -10.49 -3.61
N SER A 120 -34.80 -9.86 -2.67
CA SER A 120 -36.00 -10.46 -2.07
C SER A 120 -36.90 -9.39 -1.45
N SER A 121 -37.81 -8.86 -2.25
CA SER A 121 -39.08 -8.31 -1.76
C SER A 121 -39.92 -9.46 -1.21
N SER A 122 -40.26 -9.38 0.09
CA SER A 122 -41.34 -10.14 0.73
C SER A 122 -42.43 -9.18 1.16
#